data_AF-A0AA38WRB2-F1
#
_entry.id   AF-A0AA38WRB2-F1
#
_cell.length_a   1.000
_cell.length_b   1.000
_cell.length_c   1.000
_cell.angle_alpha   90.00
_cell.angle_beta   90.00
_cell.angle_gamma   90.00
#
_symmetry.space_group_name_H-M   'P 1'
#
loop_
_entity.id
_entity.type
_entity.pdbx_description
1 polymer ?
#
loop_
_entity_poly.entity_id
_entity_poly.type
_entity_poly.pdbx_seq_one_letter_code
_entity_poly.pdbx_strand_id
1 'polypeptide(L)'
;MKPSFWVGRWYIAVGNEPFLASYGGQFQSYVMPAITNLQQSLAKTNLAGNVKLVVPCNADAYESSLPSQGAFRPELSQIMTDLVTFLNSNGSPFVVNIYPFLSLYGNSDFPQDYAFFEGIGEITTFENINSWCNQMPHPKTCHDFVAIGVHNSSKTFSKSQFLNMTIAATRDNAVLVMKKTKRIEAMKPPGAEKNLWSSCLDYSNIIVYTLNRKLESPSNDPLQPYVELSAVLTCIDACVEDFKMNNIPTVFPIISTNLTLLAENGLSLRAKSPSLVI
;
A
#
# COMPACT_ATOMS: atom_id res chain seq x y z
N MET A 1 -33.82 -8.29 -4.89
CA MET A 1 -32.74 -7.28 -4.96
C MET A 1 -32.13 -7.37 -6.35
N LYS A 2 -32.39 -6.40 -7.24
CA LYS A 2 -31.83 -6.44 -8.60
C LYS A 2 -30.38 -5.93 -8.55
N PRO A 3 -29.40 -6.64 -9.13
CA PRO A 3 -28.04 -6.14 -9.23
C PRO A 3 -28.00 -5.08 -10.33
N SER A 4 -27.98 -3.81 -9.95
CA SER A 4 -27.63 -2.72 -10.85
C SER A 4 -26.11 -2.71 -11.03
N PHE A 5 -25.67 -3.05 -12.24
CA PHE A 5 -24.30 -2.92 -12.73
C PHE A 5 -23.78 -1.48 -12.54
N TRP A 6 -22.65 -1.32 -11.84
CA TRP A 6 -21.98 -0.06 -11.57
C TRP A 6 -21.07 0.30 -12.75
N VAL A 7 -21.59 0.98 -13.77
CA VAL A 7 -20.76 1.56 -14.84
C VAL A 7 -20.92 3.07 -14.80
N GLY A 8 -19.84 3.79 -14.44
CA GLY A 8 -19.67 5.23 -14.70
C GLY A 8 -20.15 6.25 -13.66
N ARG A 9 -20.15 5.95 -12.35
CA ARG A 9 -20.44 6.97 -11.31
C ARG A 9 -19.16 7.62 -10.78
N TRP A 10 -19.12 8.96 -10.78
CA TRP A 10 -18.05 9.75 -10.19
C TRP A 10 -18.38 10.11 -8.75
N TYR A 11 -17.39 10.17 -7.88
CA TYR A 11 -17.57 10.54 -6.48
C TYR A 11 -16.87 11.85 -6.15
N ILE A 12 -17.54 12.70 -5.37
CA ILE A 12 -16.92 13.87 -4.73
C ILE A 12 -16.90 13.62 -3.23
N ALA A 13 -15.71 13.62 -2.65
CA ALA A 13 -15.52 13.55 -1.21
C ALA A 13 -15.72 14.94 -0.59
N VAL A 14 -16.55 15.02 0.45
CA VAL A 14 -16.83 16.25 1.20
C VAL A 14 -16.07 16.18 2.52
N GLY A 15 -14.90 16.81 2.54
CA GLY A 15 -13.98 16.81 3.67
C GLY A 15 -12.98 15.65 3.64
N ASN A 16 -11.97 15.74 4.52
CA ASN A 16 -11.00 14.69 4.78
C ASN A 16 -11.19 14.23 6.22
N GLU A 17 -12.04 13.21 6.42
CA GLU A 17 -12.30 12.62 7.74
C GLU A 17 -12.72 13.64 8.81
N PRO A 18 -13.80 14.41 8.57
CA PRO A 18 -14.18 15.56 9.39
C PRO A 18 -14.58 15.20 10.83
N PHE A 19 -14.73 13.91 11.13
CA PHE A 19 -15.13 13.36 12.42
C PHE A 19 -13.96 12.80 13.24
N LEU A 20 -12.71 12.97 12.80
CA LEU A 20 -11.53 12.56 13.57
C LEU A 20 -11.60 13.10 15.01
N ALA A 21 -11.33 12.23 15.99
CA ALA A 21 -11.32 12.62 17.41
C ALA A 21 -10.28 13.72 17.69
N SER A 22 -9.15 13.67 16.98
CA SER A 22 -8.06 14.65 17.09
C SER A 22 -8.45 16.08 16.67
N TYR A 23 -9.53 16.25 15.89
CA TYR A 23 -10.04 17.57 15.52
C TYR A 23 -10.95 18.19 16.58
N GLY A 24 -11.27 17.48 17.67
CA GLY A 24 -12.06 18.02 18.77
C GLY A 24 -13.44 18.56 18.32
N GLY A 25 -14.01 17.99 17.26
CA GLY A 25 -15.31 18.37 16.72
C GLY A 25 -15.33 19.65 15.86
N GLN A 26 -14.17 20.25 15.56
CA GLN A 26 -14.06 21.52 14.83
C GLN A 26 -14.86 21.57 13.51
N PHE A 27 -14.97 20.44 12.80
CA PHE A 27 -15.58 20.40 11.47
C PHE A 27 -17.02 19.89 11.44
N GLN A 28 -17.55 19.34 12.54
CA GLN A 28 -18.81 18.61 12.57
C GLN A 28 -19.99 19.46 12.07
N SER A 29 -20.10 20.70 12.54
CA SER A 29 -21.20 21.61 12.19
C SER A 29 -21.24 22.02 10.71
N TYR A 30 -20.13 21.83 9.96
CA TYR A 30 -20.03 22.21 8.55
C TYR A 30 -20.40 21.08 7.59
N VAL A 31 -20.35 19.81 8.03
CA VAL A 31 -20.50 18.65 7.13
C VAL A 31 -21.88 18.61 6.47
N MET A 32 -22.95 18.65 7.27
CA MET A 32 -24.32 18.54 6.76
C MET A 32 -24.72 19.72 5.86
N PRO A 33 -24.42 20.98 6.21
CA PRO A 33 -24.62 22.11 5.31
C PRO A 33 -23.82 21.98 4.00
N ALA A 34 -22.54 21.60 4.07
CA ALA A 34 -21.68 21.50 2.90
C ALA A 34 -22.18 20.45 1.90
N ILE A 35 -22.46 19.23 2.37
CA ILE A 35 -22.92 18.16 1.47
C ILE A 35 -24.30 18.45 0.88
N THR A 36 -25.19 19.10 1.64
CA THR A 36 -26.50 19.50 1.15
C THR A 36 -26.40 20.56 0.05
N ASN A 37 -25.55 21.58 0.24
CA ASN A 37 -25.34 22.64 -0.76
C ASN A 37 -24.71 22.10 -2.05
N LEU A 38 -23.76 21.17 -1.93
CA LEU A 38 -23.16 20.50 -3.09
C LEU A 38 -24.20 19.66 -3.83
N GLN A 39 -25.06 18.92 -3.14
CA GLN A 39 -26.09 18.10 -3.76
C GLN A 39 -27.12 18.95 -4.50
N GLN A 40 -27.53 20.08 -3.92
CA GLN A 40 -28.39 21.05 -4.60
C GLN A 40 -27.74 21.62 -5.86
N SER A 41 -26.43 21.87 -5.82
CA SER A 41 -25.66 22.37 -6.98
C SER A 41 -25.56 21.33 -8.10
N LEU A 42 -25.34 20.06 -7.74
CA LEU A 42 -25.39 18.94 -8.68
C LEU A 42 -26.79 18.74 -9.27
N ALA A 43 -27.85 18.93 -8.48
CA ALA A 43 -29.22 18.85 -8.96
C ALA A 43 -29.53 19.97 -9.97
N LYS A 44 -29.13 21.21 -9.67
CA LYS A 44 -29.30 22.38 -10.56
C LYS A 44 -28.60 22.21 -11.92
N THR A 45 -27.51 21.46 -11.96
CA THR A 45 -26.73 21.20 -13.17
C THR A 45 -27.07 19.87 -13.83
N ASN A 46 -28.11 19.15 -13.34
CA ASN A 46 -28.53 17.84 -13.82
C ASN A 46 -27.41 16.77 -13.76
N LEU A 47 -26.47 16.91 -12.83
CA LEU A 47 -25.35 15.97 -12.61
C LEU A 47 -25.60 15.01 -11.45
N ALA A 48 -26.62 15.23 -10.61
CA ALA A 48 -26.92 14.41 -9.43
C ALA A 48 -27.19 12.91 -9.71
N GLY A 49 -27.50 12.56 -10.97
CA GLY A 49 -27.63 11.17 -11.41
C GLY A 49 -26.28 10.45 -11.61
N ASN A 50 -25.25 11.19 -12.05
CA ASN A 50 -23.95 10.67 -12.47
C ASN A 50 -22.84 10.89 -11.44
N VAL A 51 -22.96 11.97 -10.66
CA VAL A 51 -22.00 12.35 -9.60
C VAL A 51 -22.65 12.13 -8.25
N LYS A 52 -21.96 11.40 -7.36
CA LYS A 52 -22.42 11.08 -6.01
C LYS A 52 -21.50 11.71 -4.97
N LEU A 53 -22.08 12.25 -3.92
CA LEU A 53 -21.31 12.82 -2.81
C LEU A 53 -21.07 11.75 -1.74
N VAL A 54 -19.89 11.76 -1.14
CA VAL A 54 -19.51 10.92 0.00
C VAL A 54 -18.82 11.78 1.05
N VAL A 55 -18.86 11.35 2.31
CA VAL A 55 -18.02 11.91 3.38
C VAL A 55 -17.10 10.78 3.83
N PRO A 56 -15.78 10.88 3.59
CA PRO A 56 -14.83 9.93 4.14
C PRO A 56 -14.84 9.99 5.66
N CYS A 57 -15.11 8.86 6.32
CA CYS A 57 -15.04 8.75 7.78
C CYS A 57 -13.83 7.90 8.17
N ASN A 58 -13.05 8.33 9.15
CA ASN A 58 -12.01 7.48 9.72
C ASN A 58 -12.65 6.35 10.54
N ALA A 59 -11.97 5.20 10.66
CA ALA A 59 -12.36 4.12 11.54
C ALA A 59 -12.48 4.54 13.02
N ASP A 60 -11.80 5.63 13.43
CA ASP A 60 -11.93 6.20 14.77
C ASP A 60 -13.33 6.74 15.07
N ALA A 61 -14.17 7.00 14.05
CA ALA A 61 -15.56 7.42 14.22
C ALA A 61 -16.44 6.33 14.87
N TYR A 62 -15.89 5.12 15.03
CA TYR A 62 -16.52 3.98 15.66
C TYR A 62 -15.91 3.68 17.03
N GLU A 63 -16.75 3.25 17.95
CA GLU A 63 -16.37 2.74 19.26
C GLU A 63 -17.08 1.41 19.50
N SER A 64 -16.34 0.31 19.50
CA SER A 64 -16.86 -1.02 19.84
C SER A 64 -15.73 -1.96 20.24
N SER A 65 -16.02 -2.93 21.10
CA SER A 65 -15.08 -3.99 21.48
C SER A 65 -14.93 -5.08 20.42
N LEU A 66 -15.90 -5.22 19.50
CA LEU A 66 -15.89 -6.20 18.42
C LEU A 66 -16.33 -5.54 17.10
N PRO A 67 -15.70 -5.87 15.95
CA PRO A 67 -16.12 -5.31 14.66
C PRO A 67 -17.60 -5.56 14.33
N SER A 68 -18.16 -6.70 14.76
CA SER A 68 -19.59 -7.03 14.58
C SER A 68 -20.54 -6.18 15.41
N GLN A 69 -20.02 -5.44 16.40
CA GLN A 69 -20.77 -4.54 17.29
C GLN A 69 -20.48 -3.07 16.98
N GLY A 70 -19.90 -2.76 15.82
CA GLY A 70 -19.52 -1.41 15.43
C GLY A 70 -20.64 -0.40 15.69
N ALA A 71 -20.38 0.56 16.58
CA ALA A 71 -21.26 1.67 16.88
C ALA A 71 -20.52 2.98 16.64
N PHE A 72 -21.21 4.03 16.21
CA PHE A 72 -20.60 5.36 16.15
C PHE A 72 -20.29 5.86 17.56
N ARG A 73 -19.23 6.66 17.70
CA ARG A 73 -18.95 7.33 18.98
C ARG A 73 -20.20 8.10 19.44
N PRO A 74 -20.56 8.07 20.74
CA PRO A 74 -21.83 8.62 21.22
C PRO A 74 -22.10 10.06 20.78
N GLU A 75 -21.08 10.90 20.79
CA GLU A 75 -21.18 12.31 20.39
C GLU A 75 -21.41 12.52 18.88
N LEU A 76 -21.09 11.52 18.06
CA LEU A 76 -21.31 11.56 16.61
C LEU A 76 -22.65 10.94 16.19
N SER A 77 -23.35 10.24 17.08
CA SER A 77 -24.52 9.42 16.75
C SER A 77 -25.58 10.17 15.93
N GLN A 78 -25.93 11.39 16.34
CA GLN A 78 -26.94 12.19 15.65
C GLN A 78 -26.48 12.60 14.25
N ILE A 79 -25.31 13.22 14.13
CA ILE A 79 -24.81 13.70 12.84
C ILE A 79 -24.52 12.56 11.86
N MET A 80 -24.08 11.40 12.35
CA MET A 80 -23.87 10.21 11.53
C MET A 80 -25.18 9.61 11.06
N THR A 81 -26.23 9.63 11.89
CA THR A 81 -27.59 9.23 11.48
C THR A 81 -28.11 10.14 10.37
N ASP A 82 -27.94 11.45 10.53
CA ASP A 82 -28.38 12.43 9.53
C ASP A 82 -27.60 12.26 8.22
N LEU A 83 -26.28 12.06 8.30
CA LEU A 83 -25.41 11.82 7.16
C LEU A 83 -25.78 10.53 6.41
N VAL A 84 -25.92 9.41 7.11
CA VAL A 84 -26.28 8.12 6.48
C VAL A 84 -27.68 8.20 5.85
N THR A 85 -28.62 8.89 6.50
CA THR A 85 -29.95 9.16 5.93
C THR A 85 -29.85 9.98 4.63
N PHE A 86 -29.02 11.02 4.64
CA PHE A 86 -28.76 11.84 3.46
C PHE A 86 -28.12 11.02 2.32
N LEU A 87 -27.09 10.23 2.62
CA LEU A 87 -26.41 9.40 1.62
C LEU A 87 -27.36 8.38 1.01
N ASN A 88 -28.14 7.69 1.84
CA ASN A 88 -29.13 6.70 1.41
C ASN A 88 -30.19 7.31 0.48
N SER A 89 -30.76 8.47 0.85
CA SER A 89 -31.76 9.15 0.02
C SER A 89 -31.23 9.62 -1.34
N ASN A 90 -29.92 9.84 -1.48
CA ASN A 90 -29.28 10.25 -2.73
C ASN A 90 -28.60 9.10 -3.50
N GLY A 91 -28.69 7.87 -2.99
CA GLY A 91 -28.07 6.68 -3.59
C GLY A 91 -26.54 6.72 -3.56
N SER A 92 -25.97 7.39 -2.56
CA SER A 92 -24.54 7.44 -2.28
C SER A 92 -24.13 6.36 -1.28
N PRO A 93 -22.95 5.75 -1.42
CA PRO A 93 -22.41 4.86 -0.41
C PRO A 93 -21.93 5.66 0.80
N PHE A 94 -21.95 4.98 1.95
CA PHE A 94 -21.20 5.42 3.11
C PHE A 94 -19.79 4.80 3.05
N VAL A 95 -18.74 5.59 3.30
CA VAL A 95 -17.35 5.17 3.08
C VAL A 95 -16.50 5.39 4.33
N VAL A 96 -15.66 4.40 4.64
CA VAL A 96 -14.79 4.40 5.81
C VAL A 96 -13.36 4.17 5.37
N ASN A 97 -12.45 5.00 5.88
CA ASN A 97 -11.03 4.80 5.79
C ASN A 97 -10.56 4.02 7.02
N ILE A 98 -10.09 2.80 6.80
CA ILE A 98 -9.49 1.95 7.83
C ILE A 98 -7.98 2.02 7.65
N TYR A 99 -7.25 2.33 8.72
CA TYR A 99 -5.79 2.40 8.73
C TYR A 99 -5.19 1.38 9.71
N PRO A 100 -5.22 0.08 9.38
CA PRO A 100 -4.82 -0.96 10.33
C PRO A 100 -3.36 -0.83 10.80
N PHE A 101 -2.48 -0.30 9.94
CA PHE A 101 -1.08 -0.02 10.30
C PHE A 101 -0.95 1.08 11.35
N LEU A 102 -1.77 2.15 11.27
CA LEU A 102 -1.74 3.20 12.28
C LEU A 102 -2.25 2.65 13.62
N SER A 103 -3.26 1.78 13.60
CA SER A 103 -3.75 1.08 14.80
C SER A 103 -2.68 0.18 15.42
N LEU A 104 -1.89 -0.52 14.59
CA LEU A 104 -0.75 -1.32 15.05
C LEU A 104 0.35 -0.47 15.71
N TYR A 105 0.73 0.65 15.08
CA TYR A 105 1.77 1.52 15.65
C TYR A 105 1.31 2.29 16.89
N GLY A 106 0.01 2.62 16.96
CA GLY A 106 -0.59 3.38 18.06
C GLY A 106 -1.01 2.54 19.26
N ASN A 107 -1.15 1.22 19.11
CA ASN A 107 -1.57 0.30 20.17
C ASN A 107 -0.80 -1.03 20.07
N SER A 108 0.06 -1.30 21.06
CA SER A 108 0.84 -2.54 21.14
C SER A 108 -0.02 -3.81 21.26
N ASP A 109 -1.26 -3.67 21.74
CA ASP A 109 -2.19 -4.77 21.91
C ASP A 109 -3.06 -5.00 20.65
N PHE A 110 -2.90 -4.17 19.61
CA PHE A 110 -3.64 -4.36 18.37
C PHE A 110 -3.19 -5.68 17.69
N PRO A 111 -4.12 -6.58 17.33
CA PRO A 111 -3.76 -7.84 16.72
C PRO A 111 -3.03 -7.61 15.39
N GLN A 112 -1.77 -8.01 15.33
CA GLN A 112 -0.94 -7.86 14.15
C GLN A 112 -1.59 -8.53 12.93
N ASP A 113 -2.15 -9.71 13.10
CA ASP A 113 -2.86 -10.44 12.04
C ASP A 113 -4.05 -9.65 11.46
N TYR A 114 -4.69 -8.78 12.25
CA TYR A 114 -5.76 -7.90 11.75
C TYR A 114 -5.21 -6.75 10.90
N ALA A 115 -3.99 -6.28 11.14
CA ALA A 115 -3.39 -5.22 10.34
C ALA A 115 -2.97 -5.69 8.95
N PHE A 116 -2.58 -6.96 8.86
CA PHE A 116 -1.95 -7.53 7.68
C PHE A 116 -2.83 -8.58 6.98
N PHE A 117 -4.05 -8.83 7.47
CA PHE A 117 -5.01 -9.78 6.89
C PHE A 117 -4.48 -11.22 6.74
N GLU A 118 -3.38 -11.57 7.42
CA GLU A 118 -2.70 -12.86 7.36
C GLU A 118 -2.04 -13.13 8.71
N GLY A 119 -2.19 -14.37 9.20
CA GLY A 119 -1.48 -14.84 10.38
C GLY A 119 0.03 -14.83 10.13
N ILE A 120 0.80 -14.12 10.93
CA ILE A 120 2.26 -14.30 11.01
C ILE A 120 2.55 -15.62 11.73
N GLY A 121 2.27 -16.73 11.06
CA GLY A 121 2.80 -18.02 11.45
C GLY A 121 4.31 -17.96 11.33
N GLU A 122 4.99 -17.88 12.46
CA GLU A 122 6.44 -18.06 12.54
C GLU A 122 6.73 -19.52 12.23
N ILE A 123 6.85 -19.86 10.95
CA ILE A 123 7.25 -21.20 10.56
C ILE A 123 8.72 -21.38 10.95
N THR A 124 8.98 -22.22 11.95
CA THR A 124 10.31 -22.70 12.35
C THR A 124 10.92 -23.70 11.35
N THR A 125 10.52 -23.64 10.07
CA THR A 125 11.02 -24.51 9.02
C THR A 125 12.40 -24.03 8.55
N PHE A 126 13.35 -24.95 8.62
CA PHE A 126 14.63 -24.84 7.93
C PHE A 126 14.52 -25.60 6.62
N GLU A 127 14.62 -24.89 5.50
CA GLU A 127 14.58 -25.49 4.18
C GLU A 127 15.85 -25.17 3.38
N ASN A 128 16.14 -26.00 2.38
CA ASN A 128 17.21 -25.70 1.45
C ASN A 128 16.82 -24.55 0.50
N ILE A 129 17.83 -23.94 -0.13
CA ILE A 129 17.64 -22.75 -0.96
C ILE A 129 16.70 -22.97 -2.15
N ASN A 130 16.72 -24.17 -2.75
CA ASN A 130 15.89 -24.49 -3.90
C ASN A 130 14.42 -24.62 -3.50
N SER A 131 14.13 -25.24 -2.35
CA SER A 131 12.78 -25.35 -1.80
C SER A 131 12.20 -23.97 -1.53
N TRP A 132 12.98 -23.07 -0.90
CA TRP A 132 12.57 -21.68 -0.70
C TRP A 132 12.24 -20.98 -2.02
N CYS A 133 13.15 -21.02 -2.99
CA CYS A 133 12.96 -20.35 -4.29
C CYS A 133 11.77 -20.90 -5.08
N ASN A 134 11.56 -22.21 -5.10
CA ASN A 134 10.48 -22.85 -5.86
C ASN A 134 9.08 -22.46 -5.38
N GLN A 135 8.98 -22.00 -4.15
CA GLN A 135 7.72 -21.60 -3.54
C GLN A 135 7.50 -20.07 -3.56
N MET A 136 8.40 -19.31 -4.18
CA MET A 136 8.22 -17.87 -4.41
C MET A 136 7.31 -17.65 -5.64
N PRO A 137 6.60 -16.52 -5.75
CA PRO A 137 5.84 -16.18 -6.95
C PRO A 137 6.71 -16.08 -8.21
N HIS A 138 7.98 -15.66 -8.05
CA HIS A 138 8.95 -15.55 -9.14
C HIS A 138 10.18 -16.45 -8.89
N PRO A 139 10.03 -17.77 -9.06
CA PRO A 139 11.06 -18.73 -8.67
C PRO A 139 12.35 -18.58 -9.48
N LYS A 140 12.24 -18.26 -10.78
CA LYS A 140 13.40 -18.05 -11.65
C LYS A 140 14.27 -16.90 -11.15
N THR A 141 13.67 -15.76 -10.81
CA THR A 141 14.40 -14.60 -10.27
C THR A 141 15.08 -14.93 -8.94
N CYS A 142 14.45 -15.74 -8.09
CA CYS A 142 15.08 -16.21 -6.86
C CYS A 142 16.33 -17.07 -7.15
N HIS A 143 16.21 -18.01 -8.09
CA HIS A 143 17.35 -18.84 -8.49
C HIS A 143 18.49 -18.00 -9.07
N ASP A 144 18.18 -17.05 -9.95
CA ASP A 144 19.18 -16.23 -10.65
C ASP A 144 19.91 -15.22 -9.75
N PHE A 145 19.32 -14.78 -8.63
CA PHE A 145 19.89 -13.71 -7.82
C PHE A 145 20.11 -14.06 -6.34
N VAL A 146 19.35 -14.98 -5.79
CA VAL A 146 19.47 -15.39 -4.37
C VAL A 146 20.22 -16.71 -4.26
N ALA A 147 19.88 -17.70 -5.07
CA ALA A 147 20.47 -19.04 -4.96
C ALA A 147 21.92 -19.13 -5.45
N ILE A 148 22.32 -18.30 -6.43
CA ILE A 148 23.69 -18.26 -6.96
C ILE A 148 24.74 -17.99 -5.86
N GLY A 149 24.39 -17.20 -4.83
CA GLY A 149 25.28 -16.90 -3.71
C GLY A 149 25.50 -18.06 -2.73
N VAL A 150 24.81 -19.19 -2.92
CA VAL A 150 24.88 -20.35 -2.01
C VAL A 150 25.77 -21.44 -2.59
N HIS A 151 27.00 -21.53 -2.08
CA HIS A 151 27.98 -22.54 -2.52
C HIS A 151 27.63 -23.99 -2.15
N ASN A 152 26.75 -24.21 -1.17
CA ASN A 152 26.28 -25.54 -0.77
C ASN A 152 24.76 -25.59 -0.73
N SER A 153 24.15 -26.16 -1.77
CA SER A 153 22.70 -26.28 -1.93
C SER A 153 22.02 -27.17 -0.88
N SER A 154 22.77 -28.00 -0.16
CA SER A 154 22.26 -28.85 0.92
C SER A 154 22.16 -28.12 2.27
N LYS A 155 22.72 -26.90 2.37
CA LYS A 155 22.58 -26.07 3.57
C LYS A 155 21.13 -25.63 3.73
N THR A 156 20.64 -25.68 4.96
CA THR A 156 19.29 -25.22 5.30
C THR A 156 19.32 -23.83 5.93
N PHE A 157 18.26 -23.08 5.70
CA PHE A 157 18.11 -21.68 6.12
C PHE A 157 16.73 -21.49 6.76
N SER A 158 16.69 -20.72 7.84
CA SER A 158 15.44 -20.23 8.41
C SER A 158 14.78 -19.21 7.48
N LYS A 159 13.47 -18.97 7.66
CA LYS A 159 12.72 -17.91 6.95
C LYS A 159 13.41 -16.55 7.04
N SER A 160 13.89 -16.17 8.22
CA SER A 160 14.61 -14.91 8.45
C SER A 160 15.95 -14.84 7.72
N GLN A 161 16.72 -15.95 7.71
CA GLN A 161 17.97 -16.02 6.94
C GLN A 161 17.72 -15.90 5.44
N PHE A 162 16.71 -16.61 4.92
CA PHE A 162 16.34 -16.53 3.51
C PHE A 162 15.78 -15.14 3.13
N LEU A 163 15.00 -14.50 4.01
CA LEU A 163 14.51 -13.14 3.83
C LEU A 163 15.67 -12.13 3.75
N ASN A 164 16.66 -12.22 4.65
CA ASN A 164 17.84 -11.36 4.61
C ASN A 164 18.66 -11.55 3.33
N MET A 165 18.80 -12.79 2.84
CA MET A 165 19.46 -13.06 1.55
C MET A 165 18.68 -12.45 0.39
N THR A 166 17.35 -12.54 0.42
CA THR A 166 16.47 -11.94 -0.59
C THR A 166 16.60 -10.41 -0.58
N ILE A 167 16.58 -9.77 0.60
CA ILE A 167 16.78 -8.31 0.75
C ILE A 167 18.15 -7.87 0.24
N ALA A 168 19.20 -8.66 0.48
CA ALA A 168 20.53 -8.39 -0.05
C ALA A 168 20.56 -8.44 -1.60
N ALA A 169 19.93 -9.44 -2.20
CA ALA A 169 19.80 -9.53 -3.67
C ALA A 169 18.96 -8.37 -4.24
N THR A 170 17.87 -7.97 -3.56
CA THR A 170 17.06 -6.80 -3.90
C THR A 170 17.91 -5.53 -3.87
N ARG A 171 18.73 -5.35 -2.83
CA ARG A 171 19.66 -4.20 -2.69
C ARG A 171 20.65 -4.16 -3.85
N ASP A 172 21.28 -5.28 -4.19
CA ASP A 172 22.27 -5.35 -5.27
C ASP A 172 21.64 -4.99 -6.63
N ASN A 173 20.41 -5.44 -6.89
CA ASN A 173 19.64 -5.02 -8.07
C ASN A 173 19.24 -3.54 -8.00
N ALA A 174 18.87 -3.01 -6.84
CA ALA A 174 18.55 -1.59 -6.68
C ALA A 174 19.73 -0.69 -7.04
N VAL A 175 20.95 -1.07 -6.64
CA VAL A 175 22.18 -0.37 -7.04
C VAL A 175 22.38 -0.42 -8.56
N LEU A 176 22.05 -1.53 -9.22
CA LEU A 176 22.10 -1.64 -10.68
C LEU A 176 21.08 -0.72 -11.35
N VAL A 177 19.83 -0.69 -10.88
CA VAL A 177 18.78 0.21 -11.37
C VAL A 177 19.22 1.66 -11.22
N MET A 178 19.64 2.06 -10.02
CA MET A 178 20.14 3.41 -9.74
C MET A 178 21.27 3.82 -10.70
N LYS A 179 22.24 2.92 -10.95
CA LYS A 179 23.32 3.18 -11.92
C LYS A 179 22.80 3.36 -13.35
N LYS A 180 21.81 2.57 -13.77
CA LYS A 180 21.17 2.72 -15.10
C LYS A 180 20.39 4.03 -15.20
N THR A 181 19.57 4.34 -14.20
CA THR A 181 18.80 5.60 -14.10
C THR A 181 19.73 6.81 -14.16
N LYS A 182 20.82 6.79 -13.38
CA LYS A 182 21.84 7.85 -13.39
C LYS A 182 22.49 8.05 -14.76
N ARG A 183 22.73 6.96 -15.51
CA ARG A 183 23.28 7.06 -16.87
C ARG A 183 22.29 7.71 -17.83
N ILE A 184 21.00 7.39 -17.72
CA ILE A 184 19.95 7.97 -18.56
C ILE A 184 19.77 9.46 -18.25
N GLU A 185 19.71 9.82 -16.97
CA GLU A 185 19.66 11.23 -16.54
C GLU A 185 20.86 12.03 -17.10
N ALA A 186 22.07 11.45 -17.02
CA ALA A 186 23.29 12.07 -17.54
C ALA A 186 23.30 12.25 -19.07
N MET A 187 22.46 11.52 -19.83
CA MET A 187 22.29 11.74 -21.27
C MET A 187 21.52 13.02 -21.59
N LYS A 188 20.99 13.72 -20.58
CA LYS A 188 20.23 14.98 -20.70
C LYS A 188 19.03 14.84 -21.66
N PRO A 189 18.05 14.00 -21.31
CA PRO A 189 16.86 13.83 -22.14
C PRO A 189 16.10 15.17 -22.27
N PRO A 190 15.41 15.41 -23.39
CA PRO A 190 14.83 16.71 -23.70
C PRO A 190 13.57 17.02 -22.89
N GLY A 191 13.31 18.31 -22.67
CA GLY A 191 12.03 18.79 -22.14
C GLY A 191 11.67 18.23 -20.76
N ALA A 192 10.41 17.84 -20.59
CA ALA A 192 9.87 17.31 -19.34
C ALA A 192 10.53 15.99 -18.92
N GLU A 193 11.06 15.20 -19.87
CA GLU A 193 11.68 13.90 -19.61
C GLU A 193 12.88 14.00 -18.64
N LYS A 194 13.63 15.11 -18.69
CA LYS A 194 14.74 15.38 -17.77
C LYS A 194 14.31 15.36 -16.31
N ASN A 195 13.24 16.07 -15.99
CA ASN A 195 12.78 16.20 -14.62
C ASN A 195 12.23 14.86 -14.10
N LEU A 196 11.58 14.09 -14.98
CA LEU A 196 11.07 12.76 -14.64
C LEU A 196 12.20 11.78 -14.32
N TRP A 197 13.28 11.76 -15.12
CA TRP A 197 14.45 10.93 -14.83
C TRP A 197 15.18 11.38 -13.55
N SER A 198 15.17 12.67 -13.23
CA SER A 198 15.67 13.17 -11.94
C SER A 198 14.85 12.61 -10.77
N SER A 199 13.52 12.68 -10.84
CA SER A 199 12.65 12.08 -9.81
C SER A 199 12.91 10.58 -9.66
N CYS A 200 13.03 9.85 -10.77
CA CYS A 200 13.34 8.41 -10.75
C CYS A 200 14.71 8.10 -10.15
N LEU A 201 15.70 8.98 -10.31
CA LEU A 201 17.00 8.84 -9.67
C LEU A 201 16.88 9.03 -8.16
N ASP A 202 16.09 10.01 -7.71
CA ASP A 202 15.81 10.24 -6.28
C ASP A 202 15.09 9.03 -5.65
N TYR A 203 14.06 8.49 -6.31
CA TYR A 203 13.40 7.25 -5.90
C TYR A 203 14.38 6.08 -5.84
N SER A 204 15.25 5.93 -6.83
CA SER A 204 16.29 4.88 -6.83
C SER A 204 17.27 5.02 -5.66
N ASN A 205 17.66 6.25 -5.30
CA ASN A 205 18.51 6.52 -4.14
C ASN A 205 17.80 6.16 -2.82
N ILE A 206 16.51 6.51 -2.68
CA ILE A 206 15.69 6.16 -1.51
C ILE A 206 15.62 4.65 -1.32
N ILE A 207 15.42 3.90 -2.41
CA ILE A 207 15.39 2.42 -2.39
C ILE A 207 16.72 1.87 -1.86
N VAL A 208 17.85 2.31 -2.45
CA VAL A 208 19.19 1.84 -2.06
C VAL A 208 19.48 2.16 -0.59
N TYR A 209 19.15 3.38 -0.16
CA TYR A 209 19.32 3.80 1.23
C TYR A 209 18.50 2.93 2.20
N THR A 210 17.22 2.73 1.90
CA THR A 210 16.30 1.94 2.72
C THR A 210 16.82 0.51 2.90
N LEU A 211 17.22 -0.15 1.81
CA LEU A 211 17.69 -1.54 1.85
C LEU A 211 19.05 -1.69 2.54
N ASN A 212 19.99 -0.75 2.32
CA ASN A 212 21.28 -0.78 3.01
C ASN A 212 21.10 -0.59 4.52
N ARG A 213 20.29 0.40 4.93
CA ARG A 213 20.00 0.64 6.34
C ARG A 213 19.44 -0.61 7.02
N LYS A 214 18.57 -1.36 6.34
CA LYS A 214 18.02 -2.60 6.88
C LYS A 214 19.08 -3.69 7.12
N LEU A 215 20.03 -3.82 6.20
CA LEU A 215 21.10 -4.81 6.31
C LEU A 215 22.14 -4.42 7.37
N GLU A 216 22.38 -3.13 7.57
CA GLU A 216 23.35 -2.60 8.55
C GLU A 216 22.79 -2.50 9.97
N SER A 217 21.52 -2.14 10.12
CA SER A 217 20.84 -1.98 11.40
C SER A 217 19.51 -2.73 11.40
N PRO A 218 19.51 -4.03 11.76
CA PRO A 218 18.29 -4.82 11.78
C PRO A 218 17.37 -4.33 12.91
N SER A 219 16.20 -3.80 12.54
CA SER A 219 15.11 -3.56 13.50
C SER A 219 14.67 -4.87 14.17
N ASN A 220 14.31 -4.78 15.46
CA ASN A 220 13.66 -5.85 16.21
C ASN A 220 12.20 -6.07 15.79
N ASP A 221 11.61 -5.14 15.04
CA ASP A 221 10.26 -5.29 14.50
C ASP A 221 10.26 -6.33 13.36
N PRO A 222 9.54 -7.47 13.52
CA PRO A 222 9.50 -8.53 12.52
C PRO A 222 8.82 -8.10 11.21
N LEU A 223 8.08 -6.98 11.20
CA LEU A 223 7.38 -6.47 10.01
C LEU A 223 8.18 -5.46 9.21
N GLN A 224 9.12 -4.78 9.84
CA GLN A 224 9.94 -3.76 9.22
C GLN A 224 10.53 -4.18 7.85
N PRO A 225 11.06 -5.41 7.66
CA PRO A 225 11.56 -5.82 6.36
C PRO A 225 10.49 -5.80 5.25
N TYR A 226 9.24 -6.16 5.56
CA TYR A 226 8.15 -6.19 4.59
C TYR A 226 7.62 -4.78 4.28
N VAL A 227 7.60 -3.89 5.28
CA VAL A 227 7.27 -2.47 5.06
C VAL A 227 8.29 -1.84 4.12
N GLU A 228 9.58 -2.13 4.32
CA GLU A 228 10.66 -1.61 3.47
C GLU A 228 10.58 -2.17 2.05
N LEU A 229 10.33 -3.47 1.88
CA LEU A 229 10.10 -4.06 0.55
C LEU A 229 8.86 -3.47 -0.14
N SER A 230 7.80 -3.16 0.61
CA SER A 230 6.62 -2.46 0.06
C SER A 230 6.98 -1.05 -0.40
N ALA A 231 7.78 -0.31 0.39
CA ALA A 231 8.26 1.01 0.03
C ALA A 231 9.13 0.99 -1.25
N VAL A 232 9.87 -0.11 -1.50
CA VAL A 232 10.59 -0.29 -2.77
C VAL A 232 9.63 -0.30 -3.95
N LEU A 233 8.55 -1.08 -3.88
CA LEU A 233 7.55 -1.15 -4.94
C LEU A 233 6.87 0.21 -5.14
N THR A 234 6.49 0.90 -4.06
CA THR A 234 5.90 2.25 -4.13
C THR A 234 6.82 3.24 -4.85
N CYS A 235 8.13 3.21 -4.58
CA CYS A 235 9.10 4.09 -5.26
C CYS A 235 9.23 3.77 -6.75
N ILE A 236 9.14 2.49 -7.13
CA ILE A 236 9.15 2.08 -8.54
C ILE A 236 7.88 2.57 -9.24
N ASP A 237 6.72 2.36 -8.63
CA ASP A 237 5.43 2.77 -9.19
C ASP A 237 5.31 4.29 -9.32
N ALA A 238 5.79 5.05 -8.32
CA ALA A 238 5.82 6.51 -8.38
C ALA A 238 6.60 7.01 -9.60
N CYS A 239 7.79 6.45 -9.84
CA CYS A 239 8.57 6.78 -11.05
C CYS A 239 7.79 6.46 -12.34
N VAL A 240 7.15 5.29 -12.43
CA VAL A 240 6.40 4.90 -13.65
C VAL A 240 5.17 5.79 -13.87
N GLU A 241 4.42 6.08 -12.81
CA GLU A 241 3.21 6.90 -12.88
C GLU A 241 3.54 8.37 -13.22
N ASP A 242 4.68 8.90 -12.79
CA ASP A 242 5.14 10.24 -13.20
C ASP A 242 5.28 10.36 -14.72
N PHE A 243 5.86 9.35 -15.37
CA PHE A 243 5.97 9.30 -16.84
C PHE A 243 4.61 9.15 -17.53
N LYS A 244 3.75 8.30 -16.97
CA LYS A 244 2.41 8.04 -17.49
C LYS A 244 1.51 9.26 -17.40
N MET A 245 1.55 10.02 -16.29
CA MET A 245 0.81 11.26 -16.11
C MET A 245 1.23 12.35 -17.10
N ASN A 246 2.48 12.32 -17.57
CA ASN A 246 3.00 13.25 -18.57
C ASN A 246 2.88 12.75 -20.02
N ASN A 247 2.30 11.55 -20.23
CA ASN A 247 2.20 10.89 -21.53
C ASN A 247 3.56 10.71 -22.24
N ILE A 248 4.61 10.41 -21.46
CA ILE A 248 5.96 10.17 -21.95
C ILE A 248 6.30 8.68 -21.79
N PRO A 249 6.73 7.98 -22.85
CA PRO A 249 7.14 6.59 -22.73
C PRO A 249 8.43 6.47 -21.91
N THR A 250 8.55 5.41 -21.12
CA THR A 250 9.74 5.17 -20.30
C THR A 250 10.20 3.73 -20.40
N VAL A 251 11.52 3.55 -20.36
CA VAL A 251 12.16 2.23 -20.23
C VAL A 251 12.34 1.82 -18.77
N PHE A 252 11.87 2.63 -17.81
CA PHE A 252 12.04 2.36 -16.39
C PHE A 252 11.55 0.96 -15.96
N PRO A 253 10.35 0.50 -16.37
CA PRO A 253 9.89 -0.86 -16.03
C PRO A 253 10.82 -1.97 -16.48
N ILE A 254 11.50 -1.79 -17.62
CA ILE A 254 12.46 -2.76 -18.17
C ILE A 254 13.73 -2.79 -17.32
N ILE A 255 14.23 -1.62 -16.92
CA ILE A 255 15.46 -1.57 -16.12
C ILE A 255 15.22 -2.03 -14.68
N SER A 256 14.01 -1.83 -14.14
CA SER A 256 13.62 -2.19 -12.77
C SER A 256 12.98 -3.56 -12.62
N THR A 257 12.76 -4.32 -13.71
CA THR A 257 12.00 -5.60 -13.68
C THR A 257 12.52 -6.55 -12.59
N ASN A 258 13.82 -6.87 -12.58
CA ASN A 258 14.36 -7.81 -11.60
C ASN A 258 14.27 -7.28 -10.16
N LEU A 259 14.38 -5.97 -9.97
CA LEU A 259 14.19 -5.34 -8.66
C LEU A 259 12.77 -5.52 -8.15
N THR A 260 11.77 -5.27 -9.01
CA THR A 260 10.34 -5.48 -8.70
C THR A 260 10.08 -6.94 -8.33
N LEU A 261 10.52 -7.89 -9.16
CA LEU A 261 10.29 -9.32 -8.92
C LEU A 261 10.96 -9.83 -7.63
N LEU A 262 12.15 -9.31 -7.29
CA LEU A 262 12.83 -9.64 -6.04
C LEU A 262 12.11 -9.08 -4.81
N ALA A 263 11.59 -7.84 -4.90
CA ALA A 263 10.81 -7.26 -3.83
C ALA A 263 9.50 -8.03 -3.59
N GLU A 264 8.80 -8.43 -4.66
CA GLU A 264 7.60 -9.26 -4.59
C GLU A 264 7.87 -10.66 -4.00
N ASN A 265 8.98 -11.29 -4.38
CA ASN A 265 9.42 -12.54 -3.76
C ASN A 265 9.61 -12.38 -2.24
N GLY A 266 10.30 -11.31 -1.82
CA GLY A 266 10.50 -11.02 -0.39
C GLY A 266 9.19 -10.79 0.36
N LEU A 267 8.23 -10.08 -0.26
CA LEU A 267 6.89 -9.86 0.32
C LEU A 267 6.09 -11.16 0.46
N SER A 268 6.21 -12.08 -0.50
CA SER A 268 5.51 -13.37 -0.46
C SER A 268 5.93 -14.26 0.70
N LEU A 269 7.12 -14.04 1.27
CA LEU A 269 7.54 -14.74 2.48
C LEU A 269 6.62 -14.43 3.65
N ARG A 270 5.91 -13.30 3.66
CA ARG A 270 4.89 -13.02 4.66
C ARG A 270 3.76 -14.07 4.62
N ALA A 271 3.33 -14.46 3.42
CA ALA A 271 2.09 -15.19 3.15
C ALA A 271 2.13 -16.72 3.40
N LYS A 272 3.26 -17.29 3.87
CA LYS A 272 3.30 -18.74 4.15
C LYS A 272 2.88 -19.08 5.57
N SER A 273 1.66 -19.61 5.66
CA SER A 273 1.28 -20.82 6.42
C SER A 273 0.29 -21.61 5.55
N PRO A 274 0.25 -22.95 5.65
CA PRO A 274 -0.18 -23.84 4.58
C PRO A 274 -1.67 -23.70 4.26
N SER A 275 -1.97 -23.66 2.96
CA SER A 275 -3.25 -24.07 2.36
C SER A 275 -4.52 -23.65 3.10
N LEU A 276 -4.99 -22.41 2.89
CA LEU A 276 -6.43 -22.19 2.93
C LEU A 276 -7.01 -22.55 1.57
N VAL A 277 -7.43 -23.81 1.47
CA VAL A 277 -8.53 -24.19 0.59
C VAL A 277 -9.74 -23.37 1.05
N ILE A 278 -10.27 -22.53 0.16
CA ILE A 278 -11.68 -22.13 0.20
C ILE A 278 -12.39 -23.03 -0.81
#